data_AF-A0A9X1SJF9-F1
#
_entry.id   AF-A0A9X1SJF9-F1
#
_cell.length_a   1.000
_cell.length_b   1.000
_cell.length_c   1.000
_cell.angle_alpha   90.00
_cell.angle_beta   90.00
_cell.angle_gamma   90.00
#
_symmetry.space_group_name_H-M   'P 1'
#
loop_
_entity.id
_entity.type
_entity.pdbx_description
1 polymer ?
#
loop_
_entity_poly.entity_id
_entity_poly.type
_entity_poly.pdbx_seq_one_letter_code
_entity_poly.pdbx_strand_id
1 'polypeptide(L)'
;MARPPLNIDLVQVKDLASRGLTDEQIALALGISISTITRRKKDNDEFCAAIKKGKALGIATVANALFKNATEGNTTAQIFFLKNRDPNNWNDRQQVEHTGKDGGAIQVNYTPADYKAAAKKIDDILDDDD
;
A
#
# COMPACT_ATOMS: atom_id res chain seq x y z
N MET A 1 -12.97 -38.60 -13.29
CA MET A 1 -11.76 -38.80 -12.45
C MET A 1 -11.39 -37.47 -11.82
N ALA A 2 -11.16 -37.42 -10.50
CA ALA A 2 -10.71 -36.20 -9.84
C ALA A 2 -9.26 -35.89 -10.25
N ARG A 3 -8.95 -34.63 -10.55
CA ARG A 3 -7.59 -34.19 -10.87
C ARG A 3 -6.72 -34.33 -9.62
N PRO A 4 -5.54 -34.98 -9.69
CA PRO A 4 -4.64 -35.10 -8.55
C PRO A 4 -4.31 -33.73 -7.92
N PRO A 5 -4.18 -33.65 -6.59
CA PRO A 5 -3.84 -32.39 -5.93
C PRO A 5 -2.47 -31.92 -6.38
N LEU A 6 -2.38 -30.65 -6.79
CA LEU A 6 -1.10 -30.02 -7.12
C LEU A 6 -0.25 -29.91 -5.86
N ASN A 7 0.94 -30.50 -5.88
CA ASN A 7 1.96 -30.30 -4.86
C ASN A 7 2.72 -29.00 -5.19
N ILE A 8 2.71 -28.03 -4.29
CA ILE A 8 3.37 -26.73 -4.47
C ILE A 8 4.45 -26.61 -3.42
N ASP A 9 5.70 -26.44 -3.84
CA ASP A 9 6.83 -26.25 -2.94
C ASP A 9 6.79 -24.87 -2.29
N LEU A 10 6.59 -24.84 -0.97
CA LEU A 10 6.53 -23.62 -0.16
C LEU A 10 7.87 -22.88 -0.11
N VAL A 11 9.00 -23.60 -0.25
CA VAL A 11 10.33 -23.00 -0.26
C VAL A 11 10.49 -22.15 -1.52
N GLN A 12 10.13 -22.72 -2.67
CA GLN A 12 10.14 -22.01 -3.94
C GLN A 12 9.19 -20.80 -3.94
N VAL A 13 7.98 -20.94 -3.39
CA VAL A 13 7.02 -19.83 -3.26
C VAL A 13 7.59 -18.67 -2.45
N LYS A 14 8.23 -18.98 -1.32
CA LYS A 14 8.86 -18.00 -0.44
C LYS A 14 10.03 -17.29 -1.15
N ASP A 15 10.86 -18.03 -1.88
CA ASP A 15 12.00 -17.48 -2.64
C ASP A 15 11.54 -16.56 -3.78
N LEU A 16 10.51 -16.95 -4.53
CA LEU A 16 9.94 -16.11 -5.56
C LEU A 16 9.34 -14.83 -4.96
N ALA A 17 8.65 -14.94 -3.82
CA ALA A 17 8.10 -13.79 -3.11
C ALA A 17 9.18 -12.87 -2.53
N SER A 18 10.33 -13.39 -2.07
CA SER A 18 11.45 -12.55 -1.58
C SER A 18 12.18 -11.79 -2.67
N ARG A 19 12.10 -12.25 -3.92
CA ARG A 19 12.58 -11.49 -5.08
C ARG A 19 11.65 -10.35 -5.50
N GLY A 20 10.51 -10.17 -4.81
CA GLY A 20 9.55 -9.10 -5.08
C GLY A 20 8.56 -9.40 -6.21
N LEU A 21 8.41 -10.66 -6.62
CA LEU A 21 7.45 -11.04 -7.65
C LEU A 21 6.01 -10.88 -7.18
N THR A 22 5.12 -10.51 -8.11
CA THR A 22 3.67 -10.48 -7.90
C THR A 22 3.10 -11.90 -7.84
N ASP A 23 1.90 -12.04 -7.26
CA ASP A 23 1.21 -13.32 -7.17
C ASP A 23 0.98 -13.95 -8.57
N GLU A 24 0.81 -13.12 -9.61
CA GLU A 24 0.69 -13.54 -11.02
C GLU A 24 2.02 -14.07 -11.59
N GLN A 25 3.12 -13.37 -11.33
CA GLN A 25 4.45 -13.81 -11.74
C GLN A 25 4.86 -15.11 -11.03
N ILE A 26 4.50 -15.23 -9.75
CA ILE A 26 4.70 -16.48 -8.98
C ILE A 26 3.86 -17.61 -9.60
N ALA A 27 2.60 -17.35 -9.95
CA ALA A 27 1.74 -18.34 -10.60
C ALA A 27 2.35 -18.83 -11.92
N LEU A 28 2.81 -17.89 -12.77
CA LEU A 28 3.47 -18.18 -14.04
C LEU A 28 4.74 -19.00 -13.84
N ALA A 29 5.60 -18.61 -12.88
CA ALA A 29 6.85 -19.31 -12.58
C ALA A 29 6.63 -20.74 -12.06
N LEU A 30 5.52 -20.99 -11.36
CA LEU A 30 5.14 -22.29 -10.83
C LEU A 30 4.30 -23.12 -11.83
N GLY A 31 3.95 -22.57 -13.00
CA GLY A 31 3.10 -23.24 -13.99
C GLY A 31 1.67 -23.50 -13.51
N ILE A 32 1.15 -22.67 -12.59
CA ILE A 32 -0.20 -22.79 -12.04
C ILE A 32 -1.06 -21.58 -12.37
N SER A 33 -2.37 -21.74 -12.32
CA SER A 33 -3.28 -20.61 -12.50
C SER A 33 -3.22 -19.64 -11.32
N ILE A 34 -3.40 -18.35 -11.58
CA ILE A 34 -3.55 -17.34 -10.53
C ILE A 34 -4.72 -17.67 -9.57
N SER A 35 -5.79 -18.27 -10.08
CA SER A 35 -6.91 -18.76 -9.26
C SER A 35 -6.50 -19.84 -8.26
N THR A 36 -5.44 -20.60 -8.54
CA THR A 36 -4.89 -21.58 -7.60
C THR A 36 -4.11 -20.89 -6.49
N ILE A 37 -3.33 -19.85 -6.80
CA ILE A 37 -2.65 -19.01 -5.79
C ILE A 37 -3.67 -18.36 -4.86
N THR A 38 -4.71 -17.71 -5.40
CA THR A 38 -5.71 -17.00 -4.59
C THR A 38 -6.48 -17.95 -3.67
N ARG A 39 -6.88 -19.12 -4.17
CA ARG A 39 -7.50 -20.17 -3.35
C ARG A 39 -6.56 -20.68 -2.27
N ARG A 40 -5.31 -21.02 -2.61
CA ARG A 40 -4.32 -21.52 -1.62
C ARG A 40 -3.99 -20.50 -0.54
N LYS A 41 -3.99 -19.21 -0.84
CA LYS A 41 -3.84 -18.15 0.18
C LYS A 41 -4.99 -18.11 1.19
N LYS A 42 -6.19 -18.55 0.79
CA LYS A 42 -7.37 -18.60 1.66
C LYS A 42 -7.45 -19.90 2.44
N ASP A 43 -7.15 -21.02 1.79
CA ASP A 43 -7.40 -22.36 2.34
C ASP A 43 -6.17 -22.98 3.03
N ASN A 44 -4.97 -22.40 2.85
CA ASN A 44 -3.72 -22.92 3.42
C ASN A 44 -2.90 -21.78 4.07
N ASP A 45 -2.85 -21.81 5.40
CA ASP A 45 -2.15 -20.80 6.21
C ASP A 45 -0.64 -20.82 6.01
N GLU A 46 -0.03 -22.00 5.84
CA GLU A 46 1.42 -22.12 5.60
C GLU A 46 1.83 -21.47 4.27
N PHE A 47 1.01 -21.63 3.24
CA PHE A 47 1.20 -21.01 1.94
C PHE A 47 1.12 -19.48 2.04
N CYS A 48 0.10 -18.97 2.75
CA CYS A 48 -0.05 -17.56 3.03
C CYS A 48 1.14 -17.01 3.83
N ALA A 49 1.59 -17.73 4.85
CA ALA A 49 2.74 -17.38 5.67
C ALA A 49 4.04 -17.38 4.84
N ALA A 50 4.23 -18.34 3.93
CA ALA A 50 5.39 -18.40 3.05
C ALA A 50 5.50 -17.16 2.15
N ILE A 51 4.39 -16.75 1.51
CA ILE A 51 4.36 -15.52 0.69
C ILE A 51 4.65 -14.28 1.54
N LYS A 52 3.98 -14.13 2.69
CA LYS A 52 4.18 -12.96 3.58
C LYS A 52 5.63 -12.88 4.06
N LYS A 53 6.20 -14.01 4.50
CA LYS A 53 7.59 -14.10 4.95
C LYS A 53 8.58 -13.81 3.82
N GLY A 54 8.31 -14.31 2.61
CA GLY A 54 9.10 -13.99 1.42
C GLY A 54 9.12 -12.49 1.16
N LYS A 55 7.94 -11.85 1.04
CA LYS A 55 7.83 -10.40 0.82
C LYS A 55 8.57 -9.58 1.88
N ALA A 56 8.43 -9.94 3.15
CA ALA A 56 9.14 -9.28 4.25
C ALA A 56 10.68 -9.38 4.11
N LEU A 57 11.20 -10.55 3.74
CA LEU A 57 12.64 -10.75 3.50
C LEU A 57 13.14 -9.93 2.31
N GLY A 58 12.37 -9.87 1.23
CA GLY A 58 12.71 -9.06 0.05
C GLY A 58 12.81 -7.58 0.40
N ILE A 59 11.80 -7.05 1.10
CA ILE A 59 11.79 -5.66 1.58
C ILE A 59 12.99 -5.41 2.49
N ALA A 60 13.28 -6.29 3.44
CA ALA A 60 14.43 -6.15 4.33
C ALA A 60 15.76 -6.09 3.56
N THR A 61 15.91 -6.92 2.52
CA THR A 61 17.10 -6.95 1.67
C THR A 61 17.30 -5.61 0.95
N VAL A 62 16.25 -5.09 0.32
CA VAL A 62 16.29 -3.79 -0.38
C VAL A 62 16.50 -2.64 0.61
N ALA A 63 15.85 -2.67 1.77
CA ALA A 63 16.01 -1.67 2.81
C ALA A 63 17.45 -1.61 3.33
N ASN A 64 18.09 -2.76 3.58
CA ASN A 64 19.49 -2.83 4.01
C ASN A 64 20.43 -2.30 2.93
N ALA A 65 20.19 -2.65 1.66
CA ALA A 65 20.98 -2.14 0.54
C ALA A 65 20.83 -0.61 0.37
N LEU A 66 19.61 -0.10 0.49
CA LEU A 66 19.33 1.34 0.46
C LEU A 66 20.03 2.07 1.60
N PHE A 67 19.95 1.54 2.82
CA PHE A 67 20.63 2.11 3.98
C PHE A 67 22.14 2.16 3.77
N LYS A 68 22.74 1.05 3.33
CA LYS A 68 24.18 1.00 3.02
C LYS A 68 24.56 2.07 1.98
N ASN A 69 23.85 2.14 0.86
CA ASN A 69 24.09 3.14 -0.18
C ASN A 69 23.96 4.57 0.36
N ALA A 70 22.97 4.83 1.23
CA ALA A 70 22.82 6.13 1.88
C ALA A 70 24.02 6.46 2.78
N THR A 71 24.51 5.49 3.57
CA THR A 71 25.69 5.68 4.43
C THR A 71 27.00 5.85 3.66
N GLU A 72 27.08 5.34 2.43
CA GLU A 72 28.26 5.45 1.55
C GLU A 72 28.27 6.75 0.72
N GLY A 73 27.28 7.62 0.89
CA GLY A 73 27.27 8.96 0.27
C GLY A 73 26.33 9.13 -0.92
N ASN A 74 25.47 8.15 -1.23
CA ASN A 74 24.47 8.34 -2.28
C ASN A 74 23.39 9.34 -1.82
N THR A 75 23.45 10.58 -2.32
CA THR A 75 22.56 11.68 -1.91
C THR A 75 21.09 11.36 -2.14
N THR A 76 20.73 10.71 -3.25
CA THR A 76 19.33 10.33 -3.53
C THR A 76 18.82 9.32 -2.50
N ALA A 77 19.63 8.33 -2.14
CA ALA A 77 19.29 7.35 -1.11
C ALA A 77 19.17 8.01 0.27
N GLN A 78 20.04 8.96 0.61
CA GLN A 78 19.96 9.75 1.85
C GLN A 78 18.67 10.57 1.91
N ILE A 79 18.34 11.32 0.85
CA ILE A 79 17.11 12.10 0.75
C ILE A 79 15.90 11.19 0.93
N PHE A 80 15.84 10.08 0.21
CA PHE A 80 14.72 9.15 0.31
C PHE A 80 14.60 8.54 1.71
N PHE A 81 15.73 8.14 2.30
CA PHE A 81 15.74 7.57 3.65
C PHE A 81 15.23 8.58 4.70
N LEU A 82 15.75 9.81 4.70
CA LEU A 82 15.40 10.84 5.68
C LEU A 82 13.95 11.31 5.54
N LYS A 83 13.46 11.50 4.30
CA LYS A 83 12.05 11.83 4.05
C LYS A 83 11.07 10.78 4.62
N ASN A 84 11.45 9.51 4.60
CA ASN A 84 10.60 8.42 5.10
C ASN A 84 10.80 8.11 6.59
N ARG A 85 12.01 8.28 7.14
CA ARG A 85 12.35 7.89 8.53
C ARG A 85 12.36 9.04 9.52
N ASP A 86 12.52 10.28 9.05
CA ASP A 86 12.46 11.49 9.86
C ASP A 86 11.66 12.59 9.14
N PRO A 87 10.36 12.35 8.86
CA PRO A 87 9.54 13.29 8.10
C PRO A 87 9.36 14.63 8.81
N ASN A 88 9.47 14.69 10.15
CA ASN A 88 9.30 15.95 10.88
C ASN A 88 10.38 16.98 10.56
N ASN A 89 11.60 16.52 10.24
CA ASN A 89 12.72 17.39 9.91
C ASN A 89 12.98 17.48 8.40
N TRP A 90 12.60 16.47 7.62
CA TRP A 90 12.99 16.33 6.21
C TRP A 90 11.82 16.26 5.22
N ASN A 91 10.58 16.41 5.65
CA ASN A 91 9.46 16.48 4.73
C ASN A 91 9.56 17.71 3.80
N ASP A 92 8.94 17.59 2.62
CA ASP A 92 8.71 18.76 1.79
C ASP A 92 7.62 19.61 2.44
N ARG A 93 7.95 20.85 2.80
CA ARG A 93 6.96 21.82 3.25
C ARG A 93 6.13 22.25 2.05
N GLN A 94 4.86 21.86 2.03
CA GLN A 94 3.90 22.38 1.04
C GLN A 94 3.17 23.58 1.65
N GLN A 95 3.42 24.77 1.11
CA GLN A 95 2.56 25.93 1.33
C GLN A 95 1.54 25.95 0.19
N VAL A 96 0.33 25.48 0.48
CA VAL A 96 -0.77 25.45 -0.49
C VAL A 96 -1.69 26.63 -0.21
N GLU A 97 -1.70 27.60 -1.12
CA GLU A 97 -2.66 28.70 -1.10
C GLU A 97 -3.85 28.35 -2.01
N HIS A 98 -5.04 28.24 -1.43
CA HIS A 98 -6.27 28.02 -2.18
C HIS A 98 -6.86 29.38 -2.56
N THR A 99 -6.80 29.70 -3.86
CA THR A 99 -7.46 30.89 -4.42
C THR A 99 -8.46 30.50 -5.50
N GLY A 100 -9.46 31.35 -5.69
CA GLY A 100 -10.39 31.27 -6.81
C GLY A 100 -9.73 31.73 -8.10
N LYS A 101 -10.53 31.82 -9.17
CA LYS A 101 -10.06 32.28 -10.48
C LYS A 101 -9.35 33.63 -10.35
N ASP A 102 -8.19 33.75 -10.98
CA ASP A 102 -7.36 34.97 -11.01
C ASP A 102 -6.92 35.46 -9.62
N GLY A 103 -6.76 34.56 -8.63
CA GLY A 103 -6.39 34.91 -7.26
C GLY A 103 -7.54 35.47 -6.43
N GLY A 104 -8.76 35.46 -6.98
CA GLY A 104 -9.96 35.97 -6.31
C GLY A 104 -10.51 35.01 -5.24
N ALA A 105 -11.65 35.37 -4.66
CA ALA A 105 -12.33 34.52 -3.69
C ALA A 105 -12.75 33.17 -4.33
N ILE A 106 -12.65 32.09 -3.55
CA ILE A 106 -13.16 30.78 -3.95
C ILE A 106 -14.68 30.88 -4.12
N GLN A 107 -15.15 30.59 -5.31
CA GLN A 107 -16.57 30.57 -5.63
C GLN A 107 -17.12 29.18 -5.27
N VAL A 108 -18.03 29.12 -4.30
CA VAL A 108 -18.74 27.89 -3.95
C VAL A 108 -20.19 28.03 -4.39
N ASN A 109 -20.61 27.21 -5.35
CA ASN A 109 -21.99 27.15 -5.80
C ASN A 109 -22.73 26.07 -4.99
N TYR A 110 -23.58 26.49 -4.07
CA TYR A 110 -24.39 25.59 -3.26
C TYR A 110 -25.75 25.32 -3.93
N THR A 111 -26.23 24.08 -3.83
CA THR A 111 -27.57 23.71 -4.27
C THR A 111 -28.55 23.62 -3.09
N PRO A 112 -29.87 23.75 -3.31
CA PRO A 112 -30.90 23.52 -2.29
C PRO A 112 -30.76 22.17 -1.56
N ALA A 113 -30.26 21.14 -2.23
CA ALA A 113 -30.02 19.83 -1.65
C ALA A 113 -28.85 19.85 -0.64
N ASP A 114 -27.81 20.64 -0.90
CA ASP A 114 -26.63 20.76 -0.02
C ASP A 114 -27.00 21.42 1.31
N TYR A 115 -27.84 22.46 1.27
CA TYR A 115 -28.34 23.11 2.48
C TYR A 115 -29.22 22.17 3.32
N LYS A 116 -30.07 21.39 2.66
CA LYS A 116 -30.92 20.41 3.33
C LYS A 116 -30.10 19.29 3.98
N ALA A 117 -29.04 18.84 3.32
CA ALA A 117 -28.11 17.86 3.86
C ALA A 117 -27.29 18.41 5.04
N ALA A 118 -26.90 19.69 4.99
CA ALA A 118 -26.21 20.36 6.09
C ALA A 118 -27.12 20.57 7.30
N ALA A 119 -28.37 21.02 7.08
CA ALA A 119 -29.36 21.20 8.14
C ALA A 119 -29.66 19.87 8.87
N LYS A 120 -29.85 18.78 8.12
CA LYS A 120 -30.05 17.46 8.72
C LYS A 120 -28.87 17.02 9.60
N LYS A 121 -27.63 17.25 9.15
CA LYS A 121 -26.44 16.93 9.96
C LYS A 121 -26.34 17.78 11.23
N ILE A 122 -26.85 19.00 11.22
CA ILE A 122 -26.87 19.87 12.41
C ILE A 122 -27.91 19.36 13.39
N ASP A 123 -29.12 19.03 12.91
CA ASP A 123 -30.17 18.44 13.75
C ASP A 123 -29.71 17.12 14.37
N ASP A 124 -29.13 16.22 13.56
CA ASP A 124 -28.59 14.93 14.02
C ASP A 124 -27.47 15.10 15.08
N ILE A 125 -26.74 16.23 15.12
CA ILE A 125 -25.70 16.52 16.14
C ILE A 125 -26.32 17.10 17.41
N LEU A 126 -27.37 17.90 17.28
CA LEU A 126 -28.05 18.55 18.41
C LEU A 126 -28.97 17.57 19.16
N ASP A 127 -29.43 16.52 18.49
CA ASP A 127 -30.27 15.46 19.08
C ASP A 127 -29.45 14.39 19.84
N ASP A 128 -28.11 14.40 19.77
CA ASP A 128 -27.22 13.44 20.45
C ASP A 128 -26.78 13.89 21.88
N ASP A 129 -27.19 15.08 22.34
CA ASP A 129 -26.81 15.69 23.63
C ASP A 129 -27.89 15.59 24.74
N ASP A 130 -28.99 14.84 24.55
CA ASP A 130 -30.02 14.50 25.57
C ASP A 130 -29.96 13.03 26.05
#